data_AF-A0A9P9WQ91-F1
#
_entry.id   AF-A0A9P9WQ91-F1
#
_cell.length_a   1.000
_cell.length_b   1.000
_cell.length_c   1.000
_cell.angle_alpha   90.00
_cell.angle_beta   90.00
_cell.angle_gamma   90.00
#
_symmetry.space_group_name_H-M   'P 1'
#
loop_
_entity.id
_entity.type
_entity.pdbx_description
1 polymer ?
#
loop_
_entity_poly.entity_id
_entity_poly.type
_entity_poly.pdbx_seq_one_letter_code
_entity_poly.pdbx_strand_id
1 'polypeptide(L)'
;MAQYTLSEENVRTIPDGWFQACIDRMYDEDNTLQAILSLEVKVLQPFHNGSISADEAAYSITRPITDYSVPKLNTYSDGSRALAQLWALLIEALIEWPSTQTPPLVALLIQIKKAPGHIHRREARDEEEKPLCWDDLPYFTRVWSDNHWMSPGQIARRCPDDATLRRARDQYIKQQDVEAQIVAAQLFTQGPLAYPRALQYVVQALEWTPGSDDHRRAPDDALADEQIRLDFLIPASGRWITHCGQRLYNSLHSNDIPGWDPRDIPRSPVSFGNPHERWTFWVERLLKLLKEEQDDELKEAAESAVRYMRTIANGQNL
;
A
#
# COMPACT_ATOMS: atom_id res chain seq x y z
N MET A 1 -14.10 -6.36 -1.41
CA MET A 1 -12.68 -6.73 -1.36
C MET A 1 -12.35 -7.33 -2.71
N ALA A 2 -11.42 -6.73 -3.45
CA ALA A 2 -10.90 -7.33 -4.67
C ALA A 2 -10.23 -8.66 -4.31
N GLN A 3 -10.45 -9.69 -5.13
CA GLN A 3 -9.79 -10.99 -4.95
C GLN A 3 -8.56 -11.04 -5.84
N TYR A 4 -7.39 -10.98 -5.23
CA TYR A 4 -6.11 -11.02 -5.94
C TYR A 4 -5.52 -12.42 -5.95
N THR A 5 -4.82 -12.76 -7.04
CA THR A 5 -4.00 -13.98 -7.08
C THR A 5 -2.57 -13.63 -6.74
N LEU A 6 -2.14 -13.91 -5.51
CA LEU A 6 -0.77 -13.62 -5.08
C LEU A 6 0.22 -14.59 -5.72
N SER A 7 1.33 -14.05 -6.20
CA SER A 7 2.51 -14.84 -6.55
C SER A 7 3.27 -15.28 -5.30
N GLU A 8 3.94 -16.43 -5.36
CA GLU A 8 4.83 -16.88 -4.30
C GLU A 8 6.00 -15.90 -4.11
N GLU A 9 6.43 -15.66 -2.86
CA GLU A 9 7.40 -14.61 -2.50
C GLU A 9 8.78 -14.75 -3.20
N ASN A 10 9.13 -15.95 -3.66
CA ASN A 10 10.43 -16.27 -4.27
C ASN A 10 10.40 -16.43 -5.80
N VAL A 11 9.24 -16.27 -6.41
CA VAL A 11 9.09 -16.36 -7.87
C VAL A 11 9.41 -15.00 -8.49
N ARG A 12 10.02 -14.99 -9.68
CA ARG A 12 10.32 -13.74 -10.42
C ARG A 12 9.38 -13.50 -11.61
N THR A 13 8.57 -14.49 -11.94
CA THR A 13 7.70 -14.54 -13.12
C THR A 13 6.25 -14.40 -12.71
N ILE A 14 5.48 -13.62 -13.47
CA ILE A 14 4.02 -13.58 -13.36
C ILE A 14 3.39 -14.66 -14.26
N PRO A 15 2.12 -15.06 -14.05
CA PRO A 15 1.44 -16.04 -14.90
C PRO A 15 1.39 -15.64 -16.38
N ASP A 16 1.56 -16.60 -17.30
CA ASP A 16 1.66 -16.38 -18.76
C ASP A 16 0.44 -15.69 -19.43
N GLY A 17 -0.67 -15.52 -18.70
CA GLY A 17 -1.87 -14.81 -19.16
C GLY A 17 -2.20 -13.53 -18.39
N TRP A 18 -1.36 -13.09 -17.46
CA TRP A 18 -1.68 -12.00 -16.54
C TRP A 18 -2.09 -10.71 -17.27
N PHE A 19 -1.29 -10.27 -18.24
CA PHE A 19 -1.56 -9.05 -19.02
C PHE A 19 -2.89 -9.12 -19.78
N GLN A 20 -3.19 -10.26 -20.42
CA GLN A 20 -4.45 -10.43 -21.14
C GLN A 20 -5.62 -10.48 -20.17
N ALA A 21 -5.48 -11.15 -19.03
CA ALA A 21 -6.51 -11.20 -18.00
C ALA A 21 -6.82 -9.81 -17.44
N CYS A 22 -5.85 -8.90 -17.30
CA CYS A 22 -6.10 -7.51 -16.93
C CYS A 22 -6.93 -6.78 -17.99
N ILE A 23 -6.60 -6.96 -19.28
CA ILE A 23 -7.38 -6.38 -20.39
C ILE A 23 -8.83 -6.87 -20.36
N ASP A 24 -9.03 -8.17 -20.14
CA ASP A 24 -10.36 -8.78 -20.12
C ASP A 24 -11.17 -8.35 -18.90
N ARG A 25 -10.54 -8.23 -17.72
CA ARG A 25 -11.20 -7.79 -16.47
C ARG A 25 -11.59 -6.31 -16.51
N MET A 26 -10.73 -5.47 -17.07
CA MET A 26 -10.91 -4.01 -17.13
C MET A 26 -11.56 -3.57 -18.44
N TYR A 27 -12.21 -4.49 -19.15
CA TYR A 27 -12.92 -4.21 -20.39
C TYR A 27 -13.94 -3.08 -20.20
N ASP A 28 -13.88 -2.09 -21.09
CA ASP A 28 -14.86 -1.02 -21.19
C ASP A 28 -15.49 -1.04 -22.59
N GLU A 29 -16.81 -0.78 -22.67
CA GLU A 29 -17.52 -0.71 -23.96
C GLU A 29 -17.08 0.50 -24.78
N ASP A 30 -16.48 1.52 -24.15
CA ASP A 30 -15.89 2.65 -24.85
C ASP A 30 -14.56 2.26 -25.51
N ASN A 31 -14.56 2.28 -26.85
CA ASN A 31 -13.39 1.94 -27.66
C ASN A 31 -12.15 2.80 -27.35
N THR A 32 -12.31 4.02 -26.85
CA THR A 32 -11.20 4.91 -26.52
C THR A 32 -10.52 4.44 -25.25
N LEU A 33 -11.29 4.17 -24.19
CA LEU A 33 -10.76 3.61 -22.95
C LEU A 33 -10.10 2.25 -23.18
N GLN A 34 -10.74 1.38 -23.97
CA GLN A 34 -10.16 0.08 -24.29
C GLN A 34 -8.85 0.19 -25.09
N ALA A 35 -8.75 1.17 -26.01
CA ALA A 35 -7.52 1.43 -26.74
C ALA A 35 -6.41 1.97 -25.83
N ILE A 36 -6.74 2.87 -24.90
CA ILE A 36 -5.81 3.41 -23.90
C ILE A 36 -5.24 2.27 -23.04
N LEU A 37 -6.11 1.46 -22.43
CA LEU A 37 -5.71 0.32 -21.61
C LEU A 37 -4.78 -0.63 -22.37
N SER A 38 -5.14 -0.95 -23.62
CA SER A 38 -4.35 -1.86 -24.46
C SER A 38 -2.94 -1.33 -24.71
N LEU A 39 -2.75 -0.01 -24.82
CA LEU A 39 -1.43 0.61 -24.95
C LEU A 39 -0.66 0.55 -23.63
N GLU A 40 -1.31 0.84 -22.50
CA GLU A 40 -0.69 0.81 -21.18
C GLU A 40 -0.19 -0.59 -20.80
N VAL A 41 -1.01 -1.62 -21.04
CA VAL A 41 -0.64 -3.03 -20.82
C VAL A 41 0.55 -3.44 -21.70
N LYS A 42 0.57 -2.99 -22.97
CA LYS A 42 1.70 -3.26 -23.89
C LYS A 42 3.01 -2.61 -23.45
N VAL A 43 2.98 -1.54 -22.65
CA VAL A 43 4.16 -0.93 -22.05
C VAL A 43 4.61 -1.70 -20.81
N LEU A 44 3.66 -2.18 -20.01
CA LEU A 44 3.95 -2.86 -18.76
C LEU A 44 4.67 -4.21 -18.96
N GLN A 45 4.40 -4.89 -20.08
CA GLN A 45 5.05 -6.17 -20.43
C GLN A 45 6.57 -6.08 -20.67
N PRO A 46 7.10 -5.22 -21.58
CA PRO A 46 8.54 -5.05 -21.73
C PRO A 46 9.18 -4.44 -20.47
N PHE A 47 8.46 -3.64 -19.69
CA PHE A 47 8.95 -3.14 -18.39
C PHE A 47 9.17 -4.28 -17.40
N HIS A 48 8.18 -5.17 -17.23
CA HIS A 48 8.29 -6.37 -16.40
C HIS A 48 9.50 -7.24 -16.78
N ASN A 49 9.75 -7.40 -18.08
CA ASN A 49 10.85 -8.21 -18.59
C ASN A 49 12.22 -7.52 -18.51
N GLY A 50 12.28 -6.27 -18.03
CA GLY A 50 13.50 -5.47 -17.95
C GLY A 50 14.02 -4.99 -19.32
N SER A 51 13.19 -5.04 -20.36
CA SER A 51 13.55 -4.60 -21.71
C SER A 51 13.52 -3.08 -21.88
N ILE A 52 12.78 -2.38 -21.03
CA ILE A 52 12.73 -0.91 -20.95
C ILE A 52 12.91 -0.45 -19.51
N SER A 53 13.47 0.73 -19.34
CA SER A 53 13.67 1.37 -18.04
C SER A 53 12.37 1.92 -17.45
N ALA A 54 12.38 2.27 -16.16
CA ALA A 54 11.25 2.93 -15.50
C ALA A 54 10.91 4.30 -16.11
N ASP A 55 11.89 5.04 -16.62
CA ASP A 55 11.70 6.34 -17.27
C ASP A 55 11.00 6.18 -18.63
N GLU A 56 11.50 5.27 -19.47
CA GLU A 56 10.89 4.94 -20.76
C GLU A 56 9.47 4.38 -20.60
N ALA A 57 9.27 3.53 -19.60
CA ALA A 57 7.95 3.00 -19.26
C ALA A 57 7.01 4.11 -18.76
N ALA A 58 7.46 5.01 -17.88
CA ALA A 58 6.67 6.14 -17.39
C ALA A 58 6.24 7.07 -18.53
N TYR A 59 7.18 7.44 -19.42
CA TYR A 59 6.86 8.24 -20.59
C TYR A 59 5.83 7.56 -21.48
N SER A 60 6.01 6.27 -21.77
CA SER A 60 5.16 5.53 -22.70
C SER A 60 3.78 5.23 -22.12
N ILE A 61 3.68 4.90 -20.83
CA ILE A 61 2.41 4.53 -20.17
C ILE A 61 1.51 5.74 -19.91
N THR A 62 2.09 6.93 -19.69
CA THR A 62 1.32 8.17 -19.45
C THR A 62 0.86 8.85 -20.75
N ARG A 63 1.50 8.52 -21.88
CA ARG A 63 1.26 9.18 -23.16
C ARG A 63 -0.18 9.06 -23.66
N PRO A 64 -0.84 7.90 -23.63
CA PRO A 64 -2.23 7.77 -24.09
C PRO A 64 -3.18 8.73 -23.34
N ILE A 65 -3.06 8.83 -22.01
CA ILE A 65 -3.90 9.74 -21.22
C ILE A 65 -3.54 11.21 -21.45
N THR A 66 -2.25 11.52 -21.66
CA THR A 66 -1.80 12.89 -21.94
C THR A 66 -2.31 13.40 -23.30
N ASP A 67 -2.27 12.53 -24.32
CA ASP A 67 -2.53 12.88 -25.71
C ASP A 67 -3.99 12.73 -26.14
N TYR A 68 -4.83 12.00 -25.40
CA TYR A 68 -6.26 11.86 -25.71
C TYR A 68 -7.09 12.90 -24.98
N SER A 69 -8.12 13.44 -25.64
CA SER A 69 -9.17 14.22 -24.96
C SER A 69 -9.94 13.36 -23.95
N VAL A 70 -10.65 13.99 -23.03
CA VAL A 70 -11.53 13.29 -22.08
C VAL A 70 -12.59 12.51 -22.87
N PRO A 71 -12.70 11.18 -22.68
CA PRO A 71 -13.77 10.38 -23.30
C PRO A 71 -15.15 10.89 -22.88
N LYS A 72 -16.10 10.99 -23.80
CA LYS A 72 -17.46 11.48 -23.50
C LYS A 72 -18.37 10.32 -23.11
N LEU A 73 -18.28 9.90 -21.86
CA LEU A 73 -19.03 8.76 -21.32
C LEU A 73 -20.38 9.18 -20.73
N ASN A 74 -20.64 10.48 -20.63
CA ASN A 74 -21.85 11.07 -20.05
C ASN A 74 -22.02 10.72 -18.57
N THR A 75 -20.91 10.68 -17.83
CA THR A 75 -20.91 10.51 -16.38
C THR A 75 -20.45 11.80 -15.67
N TYR A 76 -20.59 11.83 -14.35
CA TYR A 76 -20.13 12.96 -13.54
C TYR A 76 -18.59 13.09 -13.45
N SER A 77 -17.83 12.08 -13.89
CA SER A 77 -16.37 12.02 -13.67
C SER A 77 -15.62 11.42 -14.86
N ASP A 78 -16.02 11.78 -16.08
CA ASP A 78 -15.42 11.26 -17.31
C ASP A 78 -13.89 11.48 -17.34
N GLY A 79 -13.42 12.64 -16.86
CA GLY A 79 -11.99 13.00 -16.84
C GLY A 79 -11.11 12.18 -15.89
N SER A 80 -11.69 11.36 -15.01
CA SER A 80 -10.92 10.48 -14.11
C SER A 80 -10.92 9.02 -14.54
N ARG A 81 -11.69 8.63 -15.56
CA ARG A 81 -11.92 7.22 -15.91
C ARG A 81 -10.67 6.53 -16.43
N ALA A 82 -9.97 7.15 -17.37
CA ALA A 82 -8.71 6.60 -17.89
C ALA A 82 -7.62 6.53 -16.80
N LEU A 83 -7.54 7.55 -15.93
CA LEU A 83 -6.63 7.55 -14.78
C LEU A 83 -6.97 6.42 -13.79
N ALA A 84 -8.24 6.23 -13.46
CA ALA A 84 -8.68 5.17 -12.57
C ALA A 84 -8.35 3.78 -13.12
N GLN A 85 -8.44 3.60 -14.44
CA GLN A 85 -8.06 2.36 -15.12
C GLN A 85 -6.55 2.11 -15.07
N LEU A 86 -5.73 3.13 -15.38
CA LEU A 86 -4.27 3.03 -15.24
C LEU A 86 -3.85 2.70 -13.79
N TRP A 87 -4.47 3.34 -12.80
CA TRP A 87 -4.19 3.05 -11.39
C TRP A 87 -4.65 1.66 -11.00
N ALA A 88 -5.82 1.21 -11.44
CA ALA A 88 -6.25 -0.17 -11.22
C ALA A 88 -5.23 -1.17 -11.79
N LEU A 89 -4.72 -0.94 -13.02
CA LEU A 89 -3.69 -1.78 -13.64
C LEU A 89 -2.40 -1.83 -12.82
N LEU A 90 -1.87 -0.67 -12.41
CA LEU A 90 -0.63 -0.62 -11.63
C LEU A 90 -0.81 -1.15 -10.21
N ILE A 91 -1.99 -0.97 -9.61
CA ILE A 91 -2.33 -1.52 -8.29
C ILE A 91 -2.45 -3.04 -8.35
N GLU A 92 -3.13 -3.60 -9.36
CA GLU A 92 -3.16 -5.05 -9.59
C GLU A 92 -1.73 -5.60 -9.74
N ALA A 93 -0.86 -4.92 -10.51
CA ALA A 93 0.54 -5.31 -10.63
C ALA A 93 1.26 -5.27 -9.27
N LEU A 94 1.09 -4.20 -8.49
CA LEU A 94 1.73 -4.05 -7.17
C LEU A 94 1.33 -5.16 -6.20
N ILE A 95 0.09 -5.65 -6.26
CA ILE A 95 -0.43 -6.69 -5.36
C ILE A 95 -0.16 -8.10 -5.88
N GLU A 96 -0.42 -8.39 -7.16
CA GLU A 96 -0.36 -9.74 -7.70
C GLU A 96 1.06 -10.17 -8.10
N TRP A 97 1.92 -9.22 -8.49
CA TRP A 97 3.30 -9.55 -8.85
C TRP A 97 4.12 -9.90 -7.61
N PRO A 98 5.17 -10.74 -7.77
CA PRO A 98 6.05 -11.08 -6.66
C PRO A 98 6.63 -9.84 -5.96
N SER A 99 6.85 -9.91 -4.65
CA SER A 99 7.37 -8.77 -3.86
C SER A 99 8.75 -8.28 -4.31
N THR A 100 9.52 -9.11 -5.01
CA THR A 100 10.77 -8.70 -5.68
C THR A 100 10.55 -7.67 -6.80
N GLN A 101 9.33 -7.57 -7.35
CA GLN A 101 8.93 -6.62 -8.39
C GLN A 101 8.26 -5.35 -7.84
N THR A 102 7.98 -5.28 -6.53
CA THR A 102 7.41 -4.06 -5.92
C THR A 102 8.37 -2.86 -6.02
N PRO A 103 9.68 -2.96 -5.74
CA PRO A 103 10.58 -1.81 -5.88
C PRO A 103 10.68 -1.25 -7.31
N PRO A 104 10.80 -2.07 -8.39
CA PRO A 104 10.67 -1.59 -9.76
C PRO A 104 9.37 -0.85 -10.05
N LEU A 105 8.22 -1.37 -9.61
CA LEU A 105 6.91 -0.71 -9.81
C LEU A 105 6.82 0.61 -9.04
N VAL A 106 7.36 0.69 -7.82
CA VAL A 106 7.45 1.95 -7.07
C VAL A 106 8.36 2.94 -7.80
N ALA A 107 9.47 2.48 -8.38
CA ALA A 107 10.34 3.33 -9.21
C ALA A 107 9.62 3.83 -10.47
N LEU A 108 8.78 3.01 -11.11
CA LEU A 108 7.91 3.44 -12.21
C LEU A 108 6.95 4.55 -11.76
N LEU A 109 6.28 4.41 -10.62
CA LEU A 109 5.40 5.46 -10.07
C LEU A 109 6.16 6.77 -9.81
N ILE A 110 7.40 6.70 -9.30
CA ILE A 110 8.26 7.87 -9.11
C ILE A 110 8.54 8.58 -10.45
N GLN A 111 8.77 7.82 -11.52
CA GLN A 111 9.00 8.39 -12.86
C GLN A 111 7.72 8.92 -13.49
N ILE A 112 6.57 8.27 -13.26
CA ILE A 112 5.25 8.80 -13.68
C ILE A 112 5.01 10.16 -13.03
N LYS A 113 5.32 10.33 -11.74
CA LYS A 113 5.22 11.63 -11.05
C LYS A 113 6.07 12.74 -11.72
N LYS A 114 7.10 12.38 -12.48
CA LYS A 114 7.98 13.31 -13.20
C LYS A 114 7.63 13.44 -14.68
N ALA A 115 6.64 12.69 -15.16
CA ALA A 115 6.29 12.67 -16.57
C ALA A 115 5.81 14.06 -17.03
N PRO A 116 6.29 14.55 -18.17
CA PRO A 116 5.88 15.85 -18.69
C PRO A 116 4.47 15.76 -19.27
N GLY A 117 3.70 16.84 -19.11
CA GLY A 117 2.39 16.99 -19.73
C GLY A 117 1.26 17.16 -18.74
N HIS A 118 0.09 17.48 -19.27
CA HIS A 118 -1.14 17.61 -18.50
C HIS A 118 -2.07 16.47 -18.88
N ILE A 119 -2.87 16.03 -17.93
CA ILE A 119 -3.88 14.99 -18.14
C ILE A 119 -4.89 15.48 -19.18
N HIS A 120 -5.19 14.62 -20.15
CA HIS A 120 -6.18 14.85 -21.20
C HIS A 120 -6.07 16.20 -21.89
N ARG A 121 -4.89 16.59 -22.37
CA ARG A 121 -4.66 17.89 -23.04
C ARG A 121 -5.15 19.11 -22.25
N ARG A 122 -5.10 19.06 -20.91
CA ARG A 122 -5.61 20.08 -19.96
C ARG A 122 -7.14 20.16 -19.82
N GLU A 123 -7.87 19.18 -20.35
CA GLU A 123 -9.32 19.09 -20.20
C GLU A 123 -9.71 18.58 -18.81
N ALA A 124 -8.90 17.69 -18.21
CA ALA A 124 -9.12 17.23 -16.84
C ALA A 124 -8.61 18.27 -15.82
N ARG A 125 -9.45 18.61 -14.84
CA ARG A 125 -9.21 19.66 -13.85
C ARG A 125 -9.42 19.15 -12.43
N ASP A 126 -8.72 19.76 -11.48
CA ASP A 126 -8.95 19.56 -10.05
C ASP A 126 -10.17 20.37 -9.56
N GLU A 127 -10.43 20.29 -8.25
CA GLU A 127 -11.54 21.01 -7.58
C GLU A 127 -11.37 22.54 -7.62
N GLU A 128 -10.16 23.04 -7.89
CA GLU A 128 -9.85 24.47 -8.04
C GLU A 128 -9.85 24.90 -9.52
N GLU A 129 -10.37 24.06 -10.42
CA GLU A 129 -10.40 24.26 -11.87
C GLU A 129 -9.00 24.38 -12.51
N LYS A 130 -7.94 23.91 -11.85
CA LYS A 130 -6.59 23.88 -12.42
C LYS A 130 -6.41 22.60 -13.23
N PRO A 131 -5.75 22.67 -14.40
CA PRO A 131 -5.44 21.47 -15.17
C PRO A 131 -4.61 20.47 -14.37
N LEU A 132 -5.02 19.20 -14.38
CA LEU A 132 -4.30 18.13 -13.70
C LEU A 132 -2.97 17.83 -14.40
N CYS A 133 -1.95 17.54 -13.59
CA CYS A 133 -0.62 17.11 -13.98
C CYS A 133 -0.30 15.74 -13.36
N TRP A 134 0.79 15.12 -13.78
CA TRP A 134 1.25 13.84 -13.23
C TRP A 134 1.94 13.97 -11.86
N ASP A 135 2.35 15.17 -11.48
CA ASP A 135 3.20 15.47 -10.33
C ASP A 135 2.62 15.12 -8.97
N ASP A 136 1.33 14.80 -8.86
CA ASP A 136 0.71 14.29 -7.64
C ASP A 136 -0.04 12.97 -7.82
N LEU A 137 0.17 12.26 -8.93
CA LEU A 137 -0.48 10.98 -9.24
C LEU A 137 -2.01 11.04 -8.99
N PRO A 138 -2.72 11.91 -9.75
CA PRO A 138 -4.09 12.30 -9.44
C PRO A 138 -5.02 11.08 -9.33
N TYR A 139 -5.77 11.01 -8.23
CA TYR A 139 -6.69 9.90 -7.88
C TYR A 139 -6.06 8.55 -7.49
N PHE A 140 -4.72 8.40 -7.48
CA PHE A 140 -4.09 7.13 -7.10
C PHE A 140 -4.50 6.66 -5.70
N THR A 141 -4.40 7.53 -4.69
CA THR A 141 -4.74 7.22 -3.30
C THR A 141 -6.23 6.93 -3.10
N ARG A 142 -7.09 7.50 -3.96
CA ARG A 142 -8.53 7.21 -3.99
C ARG A 142 -8.77 5.80 -4.50
N VAL A 143 -8.21 5.44 -5.66
CA VAL A 143 -8.36 4.09 -6.24
C VAL A 143 -7.74 3.04 -5.31
N TRP A 144 -6.63 3.36 -4.64
CA TRP A 144 -6.06 2.51 -3.60
C TRP A 144 -7.03 2.28 -2.44
N SER A 145 -7.53 3.37 -1.85
CA SER A 145 -8.44 3.32 -0.70
C SER A 145 -9.74 2.58 -1.02
N ASP A 146 -10.35 2.84 -2.17
CA ASP A 146 -11.60 2.19 -2.59
C ASP A 146 -11.47 0.65 -2.64
N ASN A 147 -10.26 0.15 -2.93
CA ASN A 147 -9.97 -1.28 -3.00
C ASN A 147 -9.44 -1.90 -1.69
N HIS A 148 -8.80 -1.11 -0.81
CA HIS A 148 -8.01 -1.61 0.34
C HIS A 148 -8.36 -0.98 1.70
N TRP A 149 -9.56 -0.40 1.87
CA TRP A 149 -9.96 0.28 3.11
C TRP A 149 -10.27 -0.63 4.31
N MET A 150 -10.40 -1.95 4.12
CA MET A 150 -10.88 -2.84 5.18
C MET A 150 -9.83 -3.10 6.26
N SER A 151 -10.25 -3.03 7.53
CA SER A 151 -9.40 -3.41 8.67
C SER A 151 -9.28 -4.94 8.82
N PRO A 152 -8.23 -5.44 9.50
CA PRO A 152 -8.04 -6.87 9.71
C PRO A 152 -9.24 -7.61 10.31
N GLY A 153 -9.92 -7.01 11.29
CA GLY A 153 -11.11 -7.62 11.87
C GLY A 153 -12.27 -7.72 10.89
N GLN A 154 -12.50 -6.68 10.08
CA GLN A 154 -13.49 -6.71 8.99
C GLN A 154 -13.15 -7.78 7.94
N ILE A 155 -11.87 -7.92 7.57
CA ILE A 155 -11.41 -8.98 6.66
C ILE A 155 -11.73 -10.35 7.25
N ALA A 156 -11.36 -10.58 8.50
CA ALA A 156 -11.57 -11.87 9.14
C ALA A 156 -13.04 -12.22 9.36
N ARG A 157 -13.88 -11.20 9.57
CA ARG A 157 -15.34 -11.35 9.63
C ARG A 157 -15.91 -11.88 8.32
N ARG A 158 -15.43 -11.38 7.19
CA ARG A 158 -15.96 -11.72 5.85
C ARG A 158 -15.37 -13.02 5.28
N CYS A 159 -14.34 -13.58 5.90
CA CYS A 159 -13.77 -14.87 5.51
C CYS A 159 -14.55 -16.02 6.16
N PRO A 160 -15.13 -16.96 5.39
CA PRO A 160 -15.98 -18.02 5.94
C PRO A 160 -15.20 -19.11 6.70
N ASP A 161 -13.97 -19.37 6.28
CA ASP A 161 -13.11 -20.46 6.77
C ASP A 161 -11.63 -20.01 6.91
N ASP A 162 -10.83 -20.85 7.57
CA ASP A 162 -9.42 -20.56 7.86
C ASP A 162 -8.53 -20.49 6.61
N ALA A 163 -8.83 -21.23 5.55
CA ALA A 163 -8.02 -21.19 4.32
C ALA A 163 -8.27 -19.89 3.55
N THR A 164 -9.50 -19.41 3.52
CA THR A 164 -9.86 -18.10 2.96
C THR A 164 -9.30 -16.97 3.83
N LEU A 165 -9.33 -17.12 5.16
CA LEU A 165 -8.72 -16.16 6.08
C LEU A 165 -7.22 -16.04 5.88
N ARG A 166 -6.48 -17.15 5.78
CA ARG A 166 -5.03 -17.15 5.52
C ARG A 166 -4.71 -16.42 4.21
N ARG A 167 -5.43 -16.71 3.13
CA ARG A 167 -5.24 -16.00 1.85
C ARG A 167 -5.49 -14.51 1.96
N ALA A 168 -6.56 -14.10 2.67
CA ALA A 168 -6.86 -12.69 2.87
C ALA A 168 -5.83 -11.99 3.77
N ARG A 169 -5.27 -12.70 4.75
CA ARG A 169 -4.14 -12.24 5.57
C ARG A 169 -2.90 -12.01 4.72
N ASP A 170 -2.53 -12.96 3.88
CA ASP A 170 -1.36 -12.83 3.01
C ASP A 170 -1.52 -11.65 2.03
N GLN A 171 -2.74 -11.45 1.50
CA GLN A 171 -3.08 -10.29 0.67
C GLN A 171 -2.96 -8.98 1.44
N TYR A 172 -3.46 -8.93 2.67
CA TYR A 172 -3.33 -7.76 3.53
C TYR A 172 -1.86 -7.44 3.81
N ILE A 173 -1.05 -8.44 4.17
CA ILE A 173 0.39 -8.25 4.43
C ILE A 173 1.10 -7.73 3.19
N LYS A 174 0.77 -8.26 2.01
CA LYS A 174 1.27 -7.77 0.72
C LYS A 174 0.88 -6.31 0.46
N GLN A 175 -0.37 -5.93 0.72
CA GLN A 175 -0.83 -4.54 0.61
C GLN A 175 -0.03 -3.63 1.54
N GLN A 176 0.19 -4.04 2.79
CA GLN A 176 0.95 -3.27 3.78
C GLN A 176 2.43 -3.12 3.39
N ASP A 177 3.03 -4.14 2.78
CA ASP A 177 4.39 -4.04 2.22
C ASP A 177 4.47 -3.01 1.08
N VAL A 178 3.48 -3.00 0.19
CA VAL A 178 3.40 -2.01 -0.90
C VAL A 178 3.22 -0.59 -0.34
N GLU A 179 2.30 -0.38 0.60
CA GLU A 179 2.10 0.93 1.23
C GLU A 179 3.37 1.42 1.91
N ALA A 180 4.06 0.54 2.64
CA ALA A 180 5.31 0.87 3.30
C ALA A 180 6.39 1.33 2.30
N GLN A 181 6.52 0.66 1.15
CA GLN A 181 7.47 1.05 0.11
C GLN A 181 7.07 2.37 -0.57
N ILE A 182 5.78 2.61 -0.83
CA ILE A 182 5.28 3.88 -1.38
C ILE A 182 5.57 5.04 -0.42
N VAL A 183 5.32 4.85 0.88
CA VAL A 183 5.59 5.84 1.92
C VAL A 183 7.10 6.09 2.07
N ALA A 184 7.92 5.03 2.07
CA ALA A 184 9.37 5.15 2.13
C ALA A 184 9.95 5.91 0.93
N ALA A 185 9.36 5.72 -0.25
CA ALA A 185 9.68 6.45 -1.47
C ALA A 185 9.12 7.89 -1.53
N GLN A 186 8.31 8.29 -0.54
CA GLN A 186 7.79 9.66 -0.39
C GLN A 186 7.00 10.17 -1.60
N LEU A 187 6.23 9.29 -2.24
CA LEU A 187 5.42 9.69 -3.40
C LEU A 187 4.34 10.72 -3.04
N PHE A 188 3.83 10.66 -1.80
CA PHE A 188 2.79 11.53 -1.28
C PHE A 188 3.27 12.27 -0.02
N THR A 189 3.00 13.57 0.02
CA THR A 189 3.27 14.42 1.19
C THR A 189 2.07 14.49 2.14
N GLN A 190 0.86 14.21 1.64
CA GLN A 190 -0.41 14.26 2.36
C GLN A 190 -1.30 13.07 2.00
N GLY A 191 -2.34 12.85 2.81
CA GLY A 191 -3.34 11.80 2.56
C GLY A 191 -2.95 10.41 3.10
N PRO A 192 -3.70 9.36 2.72
CA PRO A 192 -3.64 8.05 3.38
C PRO A 192 -2.33 7.28 3.13
N LEU A 193 -1.53 7.68 2.14
CA LEU A 193 -0.23 7.08 1.80
C LEU A 193 0.95 8.02 2.10
N ALA A 194 0.78 8.95 3.04
CA ALA A 194 1.85 9.84 3.52
C ALA A 194 2.57 9.27 4.75
N TYR A 195 3.70 9.87 5.12
CA TYR A 195 4.54 9.42 6.23
C TYR A 195 3.83 9.14 7.57
N PRO A 196 2.85 9.95 8.04
CA PRO A 196 2.13 9.67 9.29
C PRO A 196 1.51 8.27 9.34
N ARG A 197 1.17 7.69 8.18
CA ARG A 197 0.61 6.34 8.06
C ARG A 197 1.52 5.27 8.65
N ALA A 198 2.84 5.40 8.46
CA ALA A 198 3.80 4.44 9.01
C ALA A 198 3.75 4.39 10.53
N LEU A 199 3.62 5.55 11.18
CA LEU A 199 3.52 5.62 12.64
C LEU A 199 2.17 5.07 13.12
N GLN A 200 1.06 5.41 12.45
CA GLN A 200 -0.28 4.91 12.78
C GLN A 200 -0.31 3.38 12.83
N TYR A 201 0.22 2.69 11.80
CA TYR A 201 0.21 1.23 11.75
C TYR A 201 1.09 0.57 12.80
N VAL A 202 2.29 1.10 13.04
CA VAL A 202 3.19 0.54 14.07
C VAL A 202 2.58 0.72 15.47
N VAL A 203 1.97 1.89 15.74
CA VAL A 203 1.24 2.13 17.00
C VAL A 203 0.06 1.18 17.15
N GLN A 204 -0.76 1.04 16.10
CA GLN A 204 -1.91 0.12 16.10
C GLN A 204 -1.48 -1.33 16.39
N ALA A 205 -0.37 -1.77 15.82
CA ALA A 205 0.12 -3.14 15.98
C ALA A 205 0.75 -3.39 17.36
N LEU A 206 1.49 -2.42 17.90
CA LEU A 206 2.40 -2.66 19.04
C LEU A 206 1.96 -2.00 20.35
N GLU A 207 1.16 -0.95 20.31
CA GLU A 207 0.69 -0.26 21.54
C GLU A 207 -0.68 -0.75 21.99
N TRP A 208 -1.45 -1.32 21.08
CA TRP A 208 -2.75 -1.84 21.42
C TRP A 208 -2.64 -3.24 22.04
N THR A 209 -3.50 -3.50 23.03
CA THR A 209 -3.58 -4.80 23.71
C THR A 209 -4.84 -5.52 23.26
N PRO A 210 -4.73 -6.72 22.67
CA PRO A 210 -5.90 -7.51 22.31
C PRO A 210 -6.78 -7.81 23.53
N GLY A 211 -8.09 -7.65 23.37
CA GLY A 211 -9.11 -8.10 24.31
C GLY A 211 -9.49 -9.55 24.09
N SER A 212 -10.29 -10.11 25.01
CA SER A 212 -10.74 -11.52 24.94
C SER A 212 -11.56 -11.85 23.70
N ASP A 213 -12.20 -10.86 23.07
CA ASP A 213 -13.08 -11.04 21.92
C ASP A 213 -12.39 -10.83 20.56
N ASP A 214 -11.12 -10.40 20.55
CA ASP A 214 -10.38 -10.13 19.31
C ASP A 214 -10.06 -11.41 18.50
N HIS A 215 -10.06 -12.56 19.16
CA HIS A 215 -9.87 -13.87 18.52
C HIS A 215 -11.15 -14.42 17.90
N ARG A 216 -12.32 -13.80 18.18
CA ARG A 216 -13.62 -14.28 17.69
C ARG A 216 -14.03 -13.52 16.44
N ARG A 217 -14.89 -14.13 15.64
CA ARG A 217 -15.51 -13.44 14.52
C ARG A 217 -16.52 -12.41 15.05
N ALA A 218 -16.32 -11.14 14.74
CA ALA A 218 -17.27 -10.09 15.12
C ALA A 218 -18.65 -10.27 14.46
N PRO A 219 -19.74 -9.86 15.12
CA PRO A 219 -21.10 -10.01 14.59
C PRO A 219 -21.38 -9.04 13.42
N ASP A 220 -20.82 -7.83 13.44
CA ASP A 220 -20.99 -6.79 12.44
C ASP A 220 -19.67 -6.07 12.12
N ASP A 221 -19.67 -5.26 11.05
CA ASP A 221 -18.47 -4.60 10.55
C ASP A 221 -18.01 -3.44 11.46
N ALA A 222 -18.87 -2.89 12.31
CA ALA A 222 -18.50 -1.82 13.24
C ALA A 222 -17.67 -2.38 14.40
N LEU A 223 -18.13 -3.48 15.01
CA LEU A 223 -17.36 -4.20 16.01
C LEU A 223 -16.12 -4.85 15.41
N ALA A 224 -16.20 -5.34 14.18
CA ALA A 224 -15.04 -5.90 13.49
C ALA A 224 -13.94 -4.86 13.24
N ASP A 225 -14.29 -3.60 13.04
CA ASP A 225 -13.32 -2.54 12.77
C ASP A 225 -12.38 -2.29 13.95
N GLU A 226 -12.91 -2.48 15.16
CA GLU A 226 -12.17 -2.30 16.41
C GLU A 226 -11.35 -3.54 16.81
N GLN A 227 -11.47 -4.67 16.10
CA GLN A 227 -10.80 -5.90 16.51
C GLN A 227 -9.29 -5.88 16.22
N ILE A 228 -8.50 -6.32 17.19
CA ILE A 228 -7.04 -6.41 17.08
C ILE A 228 -6.63 -7.80 16.61
N ARG A 229 -6.25 -7.91 15.34
CA ARG A 229 -5.79 -9.15 14.71
C ARG A 229 -4.28 -9.19 14.63
N LEU A 230 -3.62 -9.70 15.66
CA LEU A 230 -2.15 -9.75 15.72
C LEU A 230 -1.55 -10.58 14.58
N ASP A 231 -2.25 -11.63 14.14
CA ASP A 231 -1.92 -12.46 12.98
C ASP A 231 -1.77 -11.65 11.68
N PHE A 232 -2.47 -10.51 11.57
CA PHE A 232 -2.33 -9.56 10.46
C PHE A 232 -1.34 -8.44 10.79
N LEU A 233 -1.51 -7.83 11.98
CA LEU A 233 -0.86 -6.58 12.35
C LEU A 233 0.63 -6.73 12.60
N ILE A 234 1.08 -7.84 13.20
CA ILE A 234 2.51 -8.04 13.51
C ILE A 234 3.33 -8.21 12.23
N PRO A 235 3.00 -9.12 11.28
CA PRO A 235 3.71 -9.19 10.00
C PRO A 235 3.65 -7.89 9.21
N ALA A 236 2.49 -7.22 9.16
CA ALA A 236 2.35 -5.93 8.49
C ALA A 236 3.26 -4.85 9.10
N SER A 237 3.27 -4.72 10.42
CA SER A 237 4.16 -3.77 11.13
C SER A 237 5.63 -4.05 10.86
N GLY A 238 6.01 -5.33 10.70
CA GLY A 238 7.36 -5.71 10.29
C GLY A 238 7.75 -5.13 8.92
N ARG A 239 6.83 -5.08 7.95
CA ARG A 239 7.07 -4.45 6.64
C ARG A 239 7.25 -2.94 6.77
N TRP A 240 6.39 -2.28 7.56
CA TRP A 240 6.53 -0.85 7.87
C TRP A 240 7.86 -0.52 8.56
N ILE A 241 8.29 -1.32 9.53
CA ILE A 241 9.60 -1.17 10.19
C ILE A 241 10.74 -1.39 9.20
N THR A 242 10.63 -2.36 8.30
CA THR A 242 11.68 -2.67 7.32
C THR A 242 11.95 -1.47 6.40
N HIS A 243 10.89 -0.86 5.85
CA HIS A 243 11.04 0.21 4.86
C HIS A 243 11.10 1.62 5.47
N CYS A 244 10.34 1.87 6.54
CA CYS A 244 10.22 3.19 7.15
C CYS A 244 10.95 3.31 8.50
N GLY A 245 11.49 2.22 9.05
CA GLY A 245 12.01 2.16 10.41
C GLY A 245 13.12 3.16 10.73
N GLN A 246 14.04 3.41 9.79
CA GLN A 246 15.11 4.39 10.01
C GLN A 246 14.54 5.80 10.17
N ARG A 247 13.56 6.17 9.35
CA ARG A 247 12.91 7.49 9.44
C ARG A 247 12.07 7.60 10.71
N LEU A 248 11.33 6.54 11.06
CA LEU A 248 10.58 6.45 12.32
C LEU A 248 11.50 6.63 13.53
N TYR A 249 12.61 5.89 13.58
CA TYR A 249 13.59 5.99 14.64
C TYR A 249 14.10 7.42 14.79
N ASN A 250 14.54 8.03 13.70
CA ASN A 250 15.07 9.40 13.71
C ASN A 250 14.02 10.41 14.20
N SER A 251 12.78 10.34 13.68
CA SER A 251 11.67 11.22 14.09
C SER A 251 11.34 11.12 15.58
N LEU A 252 11.34 9.90 16.14
CA LEU A 252 11.09 9.69 17.55
C LEU A 252 12.21 10.26 18.44
N HIS A 253 13.47 10.21 17.97
CA HIS A 253 14.63 10.71 18.71
C HIS A 253 14.81 12.23 18.59
N SER A 254 14.43 12.82 17.45
CA SER A 254 14.46 14.28 17.25
C SER A 254 13.25 15.00 17.85
N ASN A 255 12.25 14.25 18.35
CA ASN A 255 10.95 14.78 18.78
C ASN A 255 10.25 15.59 17.66
N ASP A 256 10.49 15.18 16.40
CA ASP A 256 9.89 15.79 15.21
C ASP A 256 9.26 14.69 14.37
N ILE A 257 7.93 14.60 14.48
CA ILE A 257 7.12 13.62 13.76
C ILE A 257 6.17 14.41 12.84
N PRO A 258 6.59 14.70 11.59
CA PRO A 258 5.82 15.53 10.69
C PRO A 258 4.42 14.98 10.45
N GLY A 259 3.40 15.82 10.64
CA GLY A 259 2.00 15.49 10.36
C GLY A 259 1.39 14.47 11.32
N TRP A 260 2.00 14.22 12.47
CA TRP A 260 1.45 13.33 13.48
C TRP A 260 0.47 14.03 14.41
N ASP A 261 -0.74 13.50 14.49
CA ASP A 261 -1.72 13.83 15.52
C ASP A 261 -2.21 12.55 16.20
N PRO A 262 -2.07 12.40 17.54
CA PRO A 262 -2.62 11.26 18.26
C PRO A 262 -4.12 11.03 18.05
N ARG A 263 -4.88 12.06 17.66
CA ARG A 263 -6.31 11.98 17.35
C ARG A 263 -6.61 11.22 16.06
N ASP A 264 -5.62 11.05 15.19
CA ASP A 264 -5.77 10.26 13.96
C ASP A 264 -5.76 8.75 14.23
N ILE A 265 -5.56 8.34 15.48
CA ILE A 265 -5.62 6.94 15.91
C ILE A 265 -6.95 6.69 16.63
N PRO A 266 -7.74 5.67 16.23
CA PRO A 266 -9.04 5.39 16.84
C PRO A 266 -9.01 5.10 18.35
N ARG A 267 -7.92 4.50 18.85
CA ARG A 267 -7.71 4.23 20.28
C ARG A 267 -6.54 5.03 20.79
N SER A 268 -6.69 5.57 22.01
CA SER A 268 -5.64 6.34 22.66
C SER A 268 -4.32 5.56 22.67
N PRO A 269 -3.26 6.09 22.03
CA PRO A 269 -1.95 5.46 22.09
C PRO A 269 -1.42 5.45 23.53
N VAL A 270 -0.41 4.63 23.79
CA VAL A 270 0.26 4.66 25.10
C VAL A 270 0.87 6.05 25.29
N SER A 271 0.71 6.60 26.48
CA SER A 271 1.30 7.88 26.85
C SER A 271 2.76 7.67 27.26
N PHE A 272 3.66 8.42 26.63
CA PHE A 272 5.10 8.37 26.89
C PHE A 272 5.57 9.74 27.36
N GLY A 273 6.56 9.77 28.26
CA GLY A 273 7.18 11.03 28.68
C GLY A 273 7.97 11.67 27.55
N ASN A 274 8.59 10.85 26.70
CA ASN A 274 9.31 11.27 25.51
C ASN A 274 9.02 10.33 24.32
N PRO A 275 8.90 10.81 23.07
CA PRO A 275 8.59 9.93 21.95
C PRO A 275 9.61 8.82 21.67
N HIS A 276 10.90 9.04 21.96
CA HIS A 276 11.92 8.01 21.79
C HIS A 276 11.68 6.75 22.64
N GLU A 277 10.96 6.87 23.77
CA GLU A 277 10.58 5.74 24.62
C GLU A 277 9.69 4.73 23.87
N ARG A 278 8.94 5.17 22.84
CA ARG A 278 8.12 4.29 21.98
C ARG A 278 8.96 3.20 21.34
N TRP A 279 10.15 3.53 20.85
CA TRP A 279 10.98 2.56 20.15
C TRP A 279 11.39 1.39 21.05
N THR A 280 11.84 1.70 22.28
CA THR A 280 12.18 0.70 23.29
C THR A 280 10.95 -0.12 23.68
N PHE A 281 9.81 0.54 23.91
CA PHE A 281 8.55 -0.12 24.24
C PHE A 281 8.10 -1.10 23.14
N TRP A 282 8.17 -0.70 21.87
CA TRP A 282 7.83 -1.56 20.73
C TRP A 282 8.74 -2.79 20.64
N VAL A 283 10.05 -2.62 20.85
CA VAL A 283 11.00 -3.76 20.90
C VAL A 283 10.63 -4.72 22.03
N GLU A 284 10.35 -4.20 23.23
CA GLU A 284 9.95 -5.03 24.37
C GLU A 284 8.63 -5.76 24.12
N ARG A 285 7.66 -5.09 23.47
CA ARG A 285 6.39 -5.70 23.08
C ARG A 285 6.59 -6.89 22.15
N LEU A 286 7.40 -6.72 21.11
CA LEU A 286 7.72 -7.80 20.17
C LEU A 286 8.46 -8.96 20.85
N LEU A 287 9.43 -8.65 21.74
CA LEU A 287 10.12 -9.66 22.53
C LEU A 287 9.19 -10.43 23.48
N LYS A 288 8.15 -9.77 24.00
CA LYS A 288 7.10 -10.41 24.81
C LYS A 288 6.28 -11.37 23.96
N LEU A 289 5.86 -10.95 22.75
CA LEU A 289 5.13 -11.81 21.81
C LEU A 289 5.94 -13.06 21.45
N LEU A 290 7.25 -12.95 21.23
CA LEU A 290 8.12 -14.11 20.98
C LEU A 290 8.08 -15.18 22.08
N LYS A 291 7.85 -14.78 23.34
CA LYS A 291 7.80 -15.68 24.49
C LYS A 291 6.41 -16.28 24.72
N GLU A 292 5.37 -15.49 24.49
CA GLU A 292 4.01 -15.82 24.89
C GLU A 292 3.18 -16.46 23.77
N GLU A 293 3.48 -16.15 22.51
CA GLU A 293 2.70 -16.62 21.38
C GLU A 293 2.99 -18.09 21.06
N GLN A 294 2.05 -18.80 20.44
CA GLN A 294 2.25 -20.17 19.96
C GLN A 294 2.36 -20.27 18.43
N ASP A 295 1.89 -19.25 17.70
CA ASP A 295 1.99 -19.14 16.25
C ASP A 295 3.43 -18.89 15.79
N ASP A 296 4.00 -19.84 15.03
CA ASP A 296 5.37 -19.77 14.52
C ASP A 296 5.55 -18.67 13.46
N GLU A 297 4.54 -18.38 12.64
CA GLU A 297 4.62 -17.32 11.63
C GLU A 297 4.63 -15.95 12.30
N LEU A 298 3.82 -15.77 13.36
CA LEU A 298 3.82 -14.53 14.14
C LEU A 298 5.15 -14.33 14.87
N LYS A 299 5.74 -15.41 15.39
CA LYS A 299 7.07 -15.36 16.01
C LYS A 299 8.14 -14.96 15.01
N GLU A 300 8.18 -15.59 13.83
CA GLU A 300 9.17 -15.26 12.80
C GLU A 300 9.06 -13.79 12.38
N ALA A 301 7.84 -13.30 12.19
CA ALA A 301 7.58 -11.89 11.88
C ALA A 301 8.08 -10.95 13.00
N ALA A 302 7.77 -11.28 14.26
CA ALA A 302 8.21 -10.48 15.41
C ALA A 302 9.73 -10.49 15.57
N GLU A 303 10.38 -11.64 15.39
CA GLU A 303 11.83 -11.79 15.46
C GLU A 303 12.52 -10.97 14.37
N SER A 304 12.01 -11.06 13.14
CA SER A 304 12.52 -10.28 12.02
C SER A 304 12.42 -8.78 12.29
N ALA A 305 11.26 -8.30 12.76
CA ALA A 305 11.06 -6.91 13.14
C ALA A 305 12.04 -6.45 14.23
N VAL A 306 12.21 -7.23 15.31
CA VAL A 306 13.17 -6.90 16.40
C VAL A 306 14.60 -6.79 15.88
N ARG A 307 15.01 -7.73 15.02
CA ARG A 307 16.35 -7.73 14.42
C ARG A 307 16.58 -6.46 13.58
N TYR A 308 15.61 -6.05 12.76
CA TYR A 308 15.68 -4.79 12.02
C TYR A 308 15.75 -3.58 12.96
N MET A 309 14.87 -3.51 13.96
CA MET A 309 14.83 -2.37 14.89
C MET A 309 16.14 -2.20 15.67
N ARG A 310 16.74 -3.31 16.13
CA ARG A 310 18.05 -3.29 16.79
C ARG A 310 19.17 -2.88 15.85
N THR A 311 19.12 -3.32 14.59
CA THR A 311 20.12 -2.93 13.58
C THR A 311 20.11 -1.42 13.36
N ILE A 312 18.92 -0.81 13.25
CA ILE A 312 18.75 0.64 13.12
C ILE A 312 19.34 1.37 14.34
N ALA A 313 18.95 0.95 15.56
CA ALA A 313 19.42 1.60 16.79
C ALA A 313 20.95 1.47 16.99
N ASN A 314 21.52 0.31 16.63
CA ASN A 314 22.96 0.08 16.77
C ASN A 314 23.79 0.78 15.67
N GLY A 315 23.23 0.94 14.47
CA GLY A 315 23.88 1.64 13.36
C GLY A 315 24.03 3.15 13.56
N GLN A 316 23.39 3.73 14.58
CA GLN A 316 23.50 5.14 14.98
C GLN A 316 24.52 5.39 16.10
N ASN A 317 25.12 4.32 16.67
CA ASN A 317 26.16 4.40 17.71
C ASN A 317 27.60 4.34 17.13
N LEU A 318 27.77 4.60 15.83
CA LEU A 318 29.04 4.70 15.10
C LEU A 318 29.18 6.10 14.50
#